data_AF-A0AAF6B2B5-F1
#
_entry.id   AF-A0AAF6B2B5-F1
#
_cell.length_a   1.000
_cell.length_b   1.000
_cell.length_c   1.000
_cell.angle_alpha   90.00
_cell.angle_beta   90.00
_cell.angle_gamma   90.00
#
_symmetry.space_group_name_H-M   'P 1'
#
loop_
_entity.id
_entity.type
_entity.pdbx_description
1 polymer ?
#
loop_
_entity_poly.entity_id
_entity_poly.type
_entity_poly.pdbx_seq_one_letter_code
_entity_poly.pdbx_strand_id
1 'polypeptide(L)'
;MPNRPNMSRRDHPYHWEETCHVIFACEVAELVAYYAISSTLTVYLTTVLQETEAEAARNYIIWAGTTFLTPIIGAFVADAFLSRYWTIVWSMIIYFLALVCVTVSMSFERFKPPTCDHHLLTTMCDKPSVPQRVFFYGSLYLMALGAGGIKACVTAFSADQFDDTDPGQKHERVSFMNWWWFSLSIERVIDSLAFFPWVQEQYGWVWVGAIPAGIVGFVTLSFIIAHPLYYHQTPSGSAFTRVLQVLVAAYKKRNLELQPDLHELFDLSPYYSEVSICVVA
;
A
#
# COMPACT_ATOMS: atom_id res chain seq x y z
N MET A 1 -19.70 -7.90 16.76
CA MET A 1 -20.00 -6.67 16.00
C MET A 1 -21.48 -6.69 15.68
N PRO A 2 -22.26 -5.63 15.99
CA PRO A 2 -23.67 -5.62 15.65
C PRO A 2 -23.82 -5.48 14.13
N ASN A 3 -24.53 -6.44 13.52
CA ASN A 3 -24.91 -6.43 12.10
C ASN A 3 -25.68 -5.14 11.79
N ARG A 4 -25.02 -4.17 11.13
CA ARG A 4 -25.75 -3.12 10.43
C ARG A 4 -26.37 -3.74 9.18
N PRO A 5 -27.65 -3.47 8.86
CA PRO A 5 -28.24 -3.92 7.61
C PRO A 5 -27.46 -3.32 6.44
N ASN A 6 -27.16 -4.15 5.43
CA ASN A 6 -26.58 -3.70 4.16
C ASN A 6 -27.53 -2.66 3.54
N MET A 7 -27.22 -1.38 3.68
CA MET A 7 -27.93 -0.32 2.96
C MET A 7 -27.74 -0.56 1.46
N SER A 8 -28.84 -0.50 0.71
CA SER A 8 -28.76 -0.61 -0.75
C SER A 8 -28.01 0.61 -1.30
N ARG A 9 -27.26 0.46 -2.40
CA ARG A 9 -26.52 1.57 -3.08
C ARG A 9 -27.41 2.79 -3.37
N ARG A 10 -28.75 2.62 -3.41
CA ARG A 10 -29.73 3.70 -3.65
C ARG A 10 -30.05 4.56 -2.43
N ASP A 11 -29.78 4.07 -1.22
CA ASP A 11 -30.17 4.74 0.03
C ASP A 11 -29.03 5.55 0.67
N HIS A 12 -27.81 5.48 0.10
CA HIS A 12 -26.66 6.23 0.61
C HIS A 12 -26.71 7.67 0.12
N PRO A 13 -26.70 8.69 1.00
CA PRO A 13 -26.59 10.08 0.56
C PRO A 13 -25.22 10.27 -0.11
N TYR A 14 -25.24 10.53 -1.42
CA TYR A 14 -24.06 10.59 -2.27
C TYR A 14 -23.22 11.84 -1.99
N HIS A 15 -22.19 11.70 -1.16
CA HIS A 15 -21.15 12.72 -0.92
C HIS A 15 -19.83 12.31 -1.60
N TRP A 16 -19.90 11.91 -2.87
CA TRP A 16 -18.76 11.32 -3.57
C TRP A 16 -17.56 12.29 -3.67
N GLU A 17 -17.81 13.59 -3.82
CA GLU A 17 -16.75 14.62 -3.92
C GLU A 17 -15.89 14.65 -2.65
N GLU A 18 -16.51 14.90 -1.50
CA GLU A 18 -15.82 14.96 -0.19
C GLU A 18 -15.07 13.67 0.12
N THR A 19 -15.70 12.55 -0.21
CA THR A 19 -15.21 11.20 0.04
C THR A 19 -13.99 10.89 -0.83
N CYS A 20 -14.07 11.17 -2.14
CA CYS A 20 -13.01 10.93 -3.10
C CYS A 20 -11.79 11.84 -2.89
N HIS A 21 -11.98 13.06 -2.40
CA HIS A 21 -10.84 13.94 -2.05
C HIS A 21 -9.99 13.37 -0.92
N VAL A 22 -10.61 12.79 0.12
CA VAL A 22 -9.88 12.16 1.23
C VAL A 22 -9.17 10.88 0.77
N ILE A 23 -9.81 10.08 -0.09
CA ILE A 23 -9.19 8.87 -0.67
C ILE A 23 -8.02 9.26 -1.59
N PHE A 24 -8.15 10.34 -2.36
CA PHE A 24 -7.05 10.86 -3.17
C PHE A 24 -5.89 11.36 -2.32
N ALA A 25 -6.18 12.09 -1.23
CA ALA A 25 -5.14 12.52 -0.30
C ALA A 25 -4.37 11.35 0.31
N CYS A 26 -5.01 10.19 0.50
CA CYS A 26 -4.36 8.96 0.96
C CYS A 26 -3.26 8.48 0.01
N GLU A 27 -3.55 8.42 -1.29
CA GLU A 27 -2.57 8.04 -2.31
C GLU A 27 -1.42 9.04 -2.36
N VAL A 28 -1.72 10.34 -2.39
CA VAL A 28 -0.69 11.39 -2.44
C VAL A 28 0.20 11.35 -1.18
N ALA A 29 -0.38 11.18 0.01
CA ALA A 29 0.38 11.11 1.26
C ALA A 29 1.31 9.89 1.31
N GLU A 30 0.82 8.73 0.85
CA GLU A 30 1.62 7.51 0.78
C GLU A 30 2.81 7.69 -0.17
N LEU A 31 2.57 8.27 -1.35
CA LEU A 31 3.61 8.48 -2.36
C LEU A 31 4.67 9.49 -1.91
N VAL A 32 4.26 10.63 -1.35
CA VAL A 32 5.19 11.63 -0.78
C VAL A 32 6.11 10.98 0.27
N ALA A 33 5.55 10.13 1.15
CA ALA A 33 6.35 9.40 2.12
C ALA A 33 7.27 8.34 1.49
N TYR A 34 6.77 7.61 0.48
CA TYR A 34 7.55 6.61 -0.22
C TYR A 34 8.77 7.24 -0.90
N TYR A 35 8.58 8.32 -1.65
CA TYR A 35 9.69 8.97 -2.36
C TYR A 35 10.60 9.75 -1.42
N ALA A 36 10.10 10.30 -0.30
CA ALA A 36 10.96 10.90 0.72
C ALA A 36 12.03 9.92 1.21
N ILE A 37 11.62 8.70 1.55
CA ILE A 37 12.53 7.65 1.99
C ILE A 37 13.31 7.10 0.80
N SER A 38 12.66 6.78 -0.32
CA SER A 38 13.31 6.17 -1.49
C SER A 38 14.45 7.04 -2.05
N SER A 39 14.23 8.35 -2.15
CA SER A 39 15.22 9.29 -2.73
C SER A 39 16.43 9.53 -1.82
N THR A 40 16.26 9.37 -0.51
CA THR A 40 17.32 9.63 0.49
C THR A 40 17.95 8.35 1.06
N LEU A 41 17.34 7.18 0.84
CA LEU A 41 17.74 5.91 1.44
C LEU A 41 19.17 5.53 1.06
N THR A 42 19.55 5.59 -0.22
CA THR A 42 20.92 5.23 -0.64
C THR A 42 21.96 6.12 0.03
N VAL A 43 21.69 7.43 0.14
CA VAL A 43 22.56 8.38 0.84
C VAL A 43 22.64 8.03 2.32
N TYR A 44 21.53 7.67 2.96
CA TYR A 44 21.54 7.26 4.37
C TYR A 44 22.36 5.99 4.61
N LEU A 45 22.20 4.98 3.74
CA LEU A 45 22.92 3.72 3.84
C LEU A 45 24.44 3.91 3.70
N THR A 46 24.89 4.77 2.77
CA THR A 46 26.32 5.00 2.54
C THR A 46 26.94 5.95 3.55
N THR A 47 26.24 7.04 3.92
CA THR A 47 26.81 8.08 4.79
C THR A 47 26.65 7.78 6.28
N VAL A 48 25.50 7.25 6.71
CA VAL A 48 25.20 7.03 8.13
C VAL A 48 25.44 5.59 8.54
N LEU A 49 24.96 4.61 7.76
CA LEU A 49 25.19 3.19 8.08
C LEU A 49 26.52 2.65 7.56
N GLN A 50 27.26 3.45 6.78
CA GLN A 50 28.59 3.13 6.26
C GLN A 50 28.63 1.83 5.47
N GLU A 51 27.54 1.52 4.76
CA GLU A 51 27.51 0.43 3.79
C GLU A 51 28.28 0.84 2.53
N THR A 52 28.89 -0.15 1.87
CA THR A 52 29.50 0.11 0.55
C THR A 52 28.43 0.50 -0.46
N GLU A 53 28.78 1.25 -1.50
CA GLU A 53 27.81 1.66 -2.53
C GLU A 53 27.09 0.46 -3.17
N ALA A 54 27.81 -0.65 -3.37
CA ALA A 54 27.25 -1.89 -3.90
C ALA A 54 26.23 -2.54 -2.93
N GLU A 55 26.51 -2.52 -1.63
CA GLU A 55 25.58 -3.05 -0.60
C GLU A 55 24.35 -2.15 -0.46
N ALA A 56 24.55 -0.83 -0.43
CA ALA A 56 23.47 0.16 -0.34
C ALA A 56 22.52 0.04 -1.54
N ALA A 57 23.06 -0.03 -2.77
CA ALA A 57 22.26 -0.21 -3.98
C ALA A 57 21.47 -1.54 -3.97
N ARG A 58 22.10 -2.64 -3.52
CA ARG A 58 21.43 -3.93 -3.38
C ARG A 58 20.28 -3.85 -2.37
N ASN A 59 20.52 -3.30 -1.19
CA ASN A 59 19.53 -3.19 -0.13
C ASN A 59 18.36 -2.27 -0.54
N TYR A 60 18.65 -1.17 -1.25
CA TYR A 60 17.65 -0.30 -1.85
C TYR A 60 16.75 -1.06 -2.84
N ILE A 61 17.34 -1.79 -3.80
CA ILE A 61 16.58 -2.53 -4.82
C ILE A 61 15.72 -3.63 -4.16
N ILE A 62 16.23 -4.34 -3.16
CA ILE A 62 15.47 -5.36 -2.42
C ILE A 62 14.28 -4.73 -1.72
N TRP A 63 14.48 -3.62 -1.01
CA TRP A 63 13.42 -2.91 -0.31
C TRP A 63 12.36 -2.38 -1.30
N ALA A 64 12.79 -1.70 -2.37
CA ALA A 64 11.88 -1.18 -3.39
C ALA A 64 11.08 -2.31 -4.06
N GLY A 65 11.75 -3.40 -4.46
CA GLY A 65 11.11 -4.58 -5.02
C GLY A 65 10.10 -5.22 -4.07
N THR A 66 10.41 -5.27 -2.77
CA THR A 66 9.49 -5.76 -1.74
C THR A 66 8.23 -4.90 -1.67
N THR A 67 8.38 -3.57 -1.67
CA THR A 67 7.26 -2.61 -1.65
C THR A 67 6.34 -2.75 -2.87
N PHE A 68 6.86 -3.17 -4.03
CA PHE A 68 6.03 -3.43 -5.22
C PHE A 68 5.38 -4.82 -5.23
N LEU A 69 5.85 -5.76 -4.40
CA LEU A 69 5.28 -7.11 -4.27
C LEU A 69 4.25 -7.20 -3.14
N THR A 70 4.39 -6.41 -2.08
CA THR A 70 3.44 -6.38 -0.96
C THR A 70 1.99 -6.07 -1.35
N PRO A 71 1.65 -5.31 -2.41
CA PRO A 71 0.27 -5.14 -2.85
C PRO A 71 -0.43 -6.43 -3.23
N ILE A 72 0.29 -7.46 -3.71
CA ILE A 72 -0.30 -8.77 -4.01
C ILE A 72 -0.87 -9.39 -2.73
N ILE A 73 -0.11 -9.30 -1.63
CA ILE A 73 -0.54 -9.77 -0.31
C ILE A 73 -1.69 -8.91 0.20
N GLY A 74 -1.57 -7.59 0.08
CA GLY A 74 -2.62 -6.63 0.48
C GLY A 74 -3.95 -6.89 -0.21
N ALA A 75 -3.94 -7.11 -1.52
CA ALA A 75 -5.14 -7.42 -2.32
C ALA A 75 -5.78 -8.74 -1.87
N PHE A 76 -4.98 -9.79 -1.65
CA PHE A 76 -5.48 -11.05 -1.14
C PHE A 76 -6.17 -10.89 0.22
N VAL A 77 -5.56 -10.14 1.14
CA VAL A 77 -6.12 -9.89 2.48
C VAL A 77 -7.43 -9.10 2.40
N ALA A 78 -7.50 -8.09 1.53
CA ALA A 78 -8.69 -7.28 1.32
C ALA A 78 -9.87 -8.10 0.77
N ASP A 79 -9.61 -8.93 -0.24
CA ASP A 79 -10.65 -9.69 -0.91
C ASP A 79 -11.11 -10.93 -0.12
N ALA A 80 -10.22 -11.54 0.67
CA ALA A 80 -10.50 -12.78 1.40
C ALA A 80 -11.02 -12.56 2.83
N PHE A 81 -10.56 -11.52 3.54
CA PHE A 81 -10.76 -11.42 5.00
C PHE A 81 -11.33 -10.08 5.48
N LEU A 82 -10.70 -8.95 5.14
CA LEU A 82 -10.95 -7.68 5.85
C LEU A 82 -11.89 -6.70 5.13
N SER A 83 -12.16 -6.86 3.83
CA SER A 83 -12.71 -5.81 2.94
C SER A 83 -11.68 -4.73 2.61
N ARG A 84 -11.91 -4.00 1.50
CA ARG A 84 -11.00 -2.95 1.00
C ARG A 84 -10.80 -1.84 2.01
N TYR A 85 -11.89 -1.35 2.62
CA TYR A 85 -11.84 -0.26 3.60
C TYR A 85 -10.94 -0.59 4.80
N TRP A 86 -11.20 -1.70 5.50
CA TRP A 86 -10.42 -2.06 6.68
C TRP A 86 -8.97 -2.36 6.34
N THR A 87 -8.71 -2.93 5.16
CA THR A 87 -7.34 -3.14 4.69
C THR A 87 -6.60 -1.81 4.55
N ILE A 88 -7.23 -0.78 3.97
CA ILE A 88 -6.65 0.56 3.87
C ILE A 88 -6.39 1.14 5.26
N VAL A 89 -7.36 1.07 6.19
CA VAL A 89 -7.21 1.63 7.55
C VAL A 89 -6.04 1.00 8.29
N TRP A 90 -5.97 -0.34 8.36
CA TRP A 90 -4.87 -1.01 9.04
C TRP A 90 -3.52 -0.74 8.36
N SER A 91 -3.52 -0.70 7.04
CA SER A 91 -2.31 -0.43 6.26
C SER A 91 -1.79 1.00 6.47
N MET A 92 -2.69 1.99 6.55
CA MET A 92 -2.34 3.38 6.89
C MET A 92 -1.77 3.52 8.30
N ILE A 93 -2.36 2.83 9.29
CA ILE A 93 -1.83 2.83 10.66
C ILE A 93 -0.43 2.19 10.70
N ILE A 94 -0.26 1.04 10.05
CA ILE A 94 1.04 0.35 9.95
C ILE A 94 2.06 1.25 9.24
N TYR A 95 1.67 1.88 8.14
CA TYR A 95 2.54 2.77 7.35
C TYR A 95 2.98 3.99 8.16
N PHE A 96 2.06 4.65 8.86
CA PHE A 96 2.35 5.77 9.75
C PHE A 96 3.31 5.36 10.88
N LEU A 97 3.04 4.24 11.58
CA LEU A 97 3.90 3.76 12.65
C LEU A 97 5.30 3.39 12.14
N ALA A 98 5.37 2.75 10.98
CA ALA A 98 6.64 2.40 10.34
C ALA A 98 7.44 3.65 9.99
N LEU A 99 6.79 4.67 9.43
CA LEU A 99 7.42 5.94 9.07
C LEU A 99 7.92 6.70 10.30
N VAL A 100 7.18 6.67 11.42
CA VAL A 100 7.66 7.17 12.72
C VAL A 100 8.89 6.40 13.18
N CYS A 101 8.89 5.07 13.08
CA CYS A 101 10.04 4.24 13.46
C CYS A 101 11.28 4.51 12.58
N VAL A 102 11.09 4.63 11.27
CA VAL A 102 12.14 5.01 10.30
C VAL A 102 12.71 6.39 10.67
N THR A 103 11.83 7.37 10.90
CA THR A 103 12.22 8.73 11.30
C THR A 103 13.03 8.71 12.59
N VAL A 104 12.58 7.97 13.60
CA VAL A 104 13.28 7.83 14.88
C VAL A 104 14.67 7.21 14.66
N SER A 105 14.75 6.15 13.86
CA SER A 105 16.03 5.50 13.52
C SER A 105 16.98 6.45 12.78
N MET A 106 16.45 7.28 11.88
CA MET A 106 17.22 8.25 11.09
C MET A 106 17.55 9.53 11.86
N SER A 107 16.98 9.76 13.03
CA SER A 107 17.08 11.06 13.74
C SER A 107 17.89 10.99 15.02
N PHE A 108 17.58 10.02 15.87
CA PHE A 108 18.12 9.97 17.22
C PHE A 108 19.53 9.38 17.24
N GLU A 109 20.45 10.06 17.92
CA GLU A 109 21.85 9.65 18.05
C GLU A 109 22.02 8.25 18.65
N ARG A 110 21.11 7.83 19.55
CA ARG A 110 21.12 6.47 20.12
C ARG A 110 20.87 5.37 19.09
N PHE A 111 20.21 5.69 17.99
CA PHE A 111 19.90 4.74 16.92
C PHE A 111 20.85 4.85 15.72
N LYS A 112 21.83 5.76 15.78
CA LYS A 112 22.91 5.90 14.81
C LYS A 112 24.24 5.38 15.38
N PRO A 113 25.19 4.97 14.52
CA PRO A 113 26.57 4.82 14.97
C PRO A 113 27.11 6.19 15.45
N PRO A 114 28.07 6.20 16.39
CA PRO A 114 28.69 7.43 16.86
C PRO A 114 29.32 8.20 15.70
N THR A 115 29.13 9.52 15.68
CA THR A 115 29.68 10.41 14.64
C THR A 115 31.19 10.29 14.57
N CYS A 116 31.71 9.91 13.41
CA CYS A 116 33.14 9.91 13.17
C CYS A 116 33.64 11.33 12.92
N ASP A 117 34.58 11.76 13.74
CA ASP A 117 35.25 13.03 13.53
C ASP A 117 36.27 12.88 12.39
N HIS A 118 35.98 13.50 11.25
CA HIS A 118 36.78 13.41 10.03
C HIS A 118 38.19 14.05 10.16
N HIS A 119 38.47 14.75 11.28
CA HIS A 119 39.78 15.37 11.52
C HIS A 119 40.88 14.39 11.96
N LEU A 120 40.54 13.15 12.35
CA LEU A 120 41.52 12.13 12.74
C LEU A 120 41.60 11.03 11.67
N LEU A 121 42.57 11.19 10.77
CA LEU A 121 42.81 10.40 9.55
C LEU A 121 43.05 8.87 9.73
N THR A 122 42.74 8.26 10.87
CA THR A 122 43.10 6.86 11.17
C THR A 122 42.17 6.12 12.14
N THR A 123 40.92 6.55 12.32
CA THR A 123 39.99 5.80 13.18
C THR A 123 38.97 5.07 12.33
N MET A 124 39.04 3.74 12.32
CA MET A 124 37.97 2.89 11.82
C MET A 124 36.68 3.28 12.53
N CYS A 125 35.71 3.81 11.79
CA CYS A 125 34.39 4.05 12.31
C CYS A 125 33.77 2.74 12.78
N ASP A 126 33.25 2.74 14.01
CA ASP A 126 32.51 1.60 14.50
C ASP A 126 31.26 1.40 13.66
N LYS A 127 31.17 0.23 13.03
CA LYS A 127 29.99 -0.17 12.25
C LYS A 127 28.73 -0.10 13.13
N PRO A 128 27.56 0.21 12.55
CA PRO A 128 26.32 0.26 13.31
C PRO A 128 26.05 -1.06 14.03
N SER A 129 25.60 -0.95 15.27
CA SER A 129 25.30 -2.12 16.09
C SER A 129 24.19 -2.97 15.46
N VAL A 130 24.22 -4.28 15.67
CA VAL A 130 23.21 -5.21 15.13
C VAL A 130 21.77 -4.77 15.48
N PRO A 131 21.45 -4.35 16.73
CA PRO A 131 20.10 -3.90 17.06
C PRO A 131 19.64 -2.65 16.28
N GLN A 132 20.55 -1.70 16.03
CA GLN A 132 20.24 -0.49 15.24
C GLN A 132 19.89 -0.85 13.80
N ARG A 133 20.68 -1.73 13.17
CA ARG A 133 20.40 -2.19 11.79
C ARG A 133 19.09 -2.97 11.72
N VAL A 134 18.83 -3.86 12.66
CA VAL A 134 17.57 -4.64 12.71
C VAL A 134 16.37 -3.73 12.89
N PHE A 135 16.47 -2.71 13.76
CA PHE A 135 15.39 -1.74 13.95
C PHE A 135 15.13 -0.94 12.68
N PHE A 136 16.18 -0.41 12.03
CA PHE A 136 16.07 0.35 10.79
C PHE A 136 15.43 -0.48 9.66
N TYR A 137 16.01 -1.64 9.32
CA TYR A 137 15.44 -2.48 8.25
C TYR A 137 14.07 -3.03 8.62
N GLY A 138 13.84 -3.40 9.88
CA GLY A 138 12.52 -3.82 10.36
C GLY A 138 11.47 -2.75 10.11
N SER A 139 11.80 -1.48 10.41
CA SER A 139 10.91 -0.35 10.13
C SER A 139 10.71 -0.10 8.62
N LEU A 140 11.74 -0.24 7.79
CA LEU A 140 11.64 -0.12 6.33
C LEU A 140 10.73 -1.18 5.71
N TYR A 141 10.86 -2.45 6.13
CA TYR A 141 10.01 -3.52 5.62
C TYR A 141 8.59 -3.46 6.19
N LEU A 142 8.40 -2.95 7.41
CA LEU A 142 7.07 -2.65 7.93
C LEU A 142 6.39 -1.53 7.11
N MET A 143 7.17 -0.53 6.69
CA MET A 143 6.70 0.53 5.79
C MET A 143 6.29 -0.05 4.42
N ALA A 144 7.10 -0.96 3.86
CA ALA A 144 6.76 -1.68 2.63
C ALA A 144 5.44 -2.48 2.75
N LEU A 145 5.20 -3.11 3.90
CA LEU A 145 3.95 -3.83 4.17
C LEU A 145 2.74 -2.89 4.22
N GLY A 146 2.86 -1.74 4.90
CA GLY A 146 1.81 -0.72 4.95
C GLY A 146 1.49 -0.15 3.56
N ALA A 147 2.51 0.18 2.77
CA ALA A 147 2.33 0.65 1.39
C ALA A 147 1.58 -0.38 0.54
N GLY A 148 1.86 -1.67 0.73
CA GLY A 148 1.24 -2.75 -0.01
C GLY A 148 -0.29 -2.75 0.08
N GLY A 149 -0.84 -2.70 1.29
CA GLY A 149 -2.29 -2.73 1.46
C GLY A 149 -2.99 -1.44 1.00
N ILE A 150 -2.32 -0.28 1.11
CA ILE A 150 -2.84 0.99 0.57
C ILE A 150 -2.93 0.90 -0.95
N LYS A 151 -1.80 0.63 -1.63
CA LYS A 151 -1.72 0.59 -3.10
C LYS A 151 -2.63 -0.48 -3.71
N ALA A 152 -2.85 -1.58 -3.01
CA ALA A 152 -3.73 -2.65 -3.46
C ALA A 152 -5.21 -2.22 -3.54
N CYS A 153 -5.64 -1.32 -2.66
CA CYS A 153 -7.08 -1.11 -2.41
C CYS A 153 -7.56 0.31 -2.71
N VAL A 154 -6.72 1.34 -2.57
CA VAL A 154 -7.16 2.75 -2.53
C VAL A 154 -7.79 3.22 -3.84
N THR A 155 -7.26 2.79 -4.99
CA THR A 155 -7.79 3.12 -6.32
C THR A 155 -9.11 2.41 -6.62
N ALA A 156 -9.22 1.14 -6.21
CA ALA A 156 -10.47 0.39 -6.33
C ALA A 156 -11.54 0.97 -5.41
N PHE A 157 -11.15 1.33 -4.18
CA PHE A 157 -12.04 1.92 -3.19
C PHE A 157 -12.55 3.31 -3.59
N SER A 158 -11.74 4.13 -4.27
CA SER A 158 -12.20 5.42 -4.83
C SER A 158 -13.21 5.21 -5.95
N ALA A 159 -12.96 4.23 -6.84
CA ALA A 159 -13.87 3.90 -7.93
C ALA A 159 -15.23 3.39 -7.40
N ASP A 160 -15.23 2.66 -6.28
CA ASP A 160 -16.45 2.15 -5.63
C ASP A 160 -17.37 3.26 -5.10
N GLN A 161 -16.88 4.49 -4.91
CA GLN A 161 -17.67 5.60 -4.37
C GLN A 161 -18.65 6.21 -5.39
N PHE A 162 -18.43 5.98 -6.69
CA PHE A 162 -19.28 6.47 -7.77
C PHE A 162 -20.37 5.45 -8.09
N ASP A 163 -21.58 5.88 -8.47
CA ASP A 163 -22.58 4.97 -9.03
C ASP A 163 -22.33 4.67 -10.52
N ASP A 164 -22.41 3.39 -10.88
CA ASP A 164 -22.28 2.93 -12.27
C ASP A 164 -23.59 2.99 -13.04
N THR A 165 -24.73 3.10 -12.34
CA THR A 165 -26.05 3.11 -12.98
C THR A 165 -26.44 4.49 -13.52
N ASP A 166 -25.81 5.54 -12.98
CA ASP A 166 -26.01 6.93 -13.41
C ASP A 166 -24.95 7.33 -14.47
N PRO A 167 -25.36 7.65 -15.70
CA PRO A 167 -24.44 8.12 -16.74
C PRO A 167 -23.64 9.38 -16.34
N GLY A 168 -24.21 10.26 -15.52
CA GLY A 168 -23.55 11.48 -15.04
C GLY A 168 -22.37 11.14 -14.13
N GLN A 169 -22.60 10.33 -13.09
CA GLN A 169 -21.55 9.91 -12.16
C GLN A 169 -20.47 9.04 -12.83
N LYS A 170 -20.84 8.28 -13.86
CA LYS A 170 -19.86 7.55 -14.67
C LYS A 170 -18.88 8.49 -15.39
N HIS A 171 -19.37 9.62 -15.91
CA HIS A 171 -18.51 10.65 -16.50
C HIS A 171 -17.62 11.31 -15.45
N GLU A 172 -18.18 11.66 -14.29
CA GLU A 172 -17.41 12.24 -13.17
C GLU A 172 -16.30 11.32 -12.68
N ARG A 173 -16.56 10.00 -12.58
CA ARG A 173 -15.52 9.02 -12.23
C ARG A 173 -14.34 9.04 -13.20
N VAL A 174 -14.62 9.07 -14.50
CA VAL A 174 -13.56 9.10 -15.53
C VAL A 174 -12.76 10.39 -15.45
N SER A 175 -13.44 11.53 -15.28
CA SER A 175 -12.80 12.82 -15.06
C SER A 175 -11.90 12.81 -13.81
N PHE A 176 -12.43 12.33 -12.68
CA PHE A 176 -11.69 12.17 -11.44
C PHE A 176 -10.46 11.28 -11.60
N MET A 177 -10.59 10.14 -12.30
CA MET A 177 -9.47 9.23 -12.54
C MET A 177 -8.43 9.86 -13.47
N ASN A 178 -8.82 10.67 -14.45
CA ASN A 178 -7.87 11.43 -15.28
C ASN A 178 -7.06 12.42 -14.42
N TRP A 179 -7.74 13.17 -13.55
CA TRP A 179 -7.08 14.08 -12.61
C TRP A 179 -6.17 13.34 -11.62
N TRP A 180 -6.60 12.17 -11.15
CA TRP A 180 -5.78 11.30 -10.31
C TRP A 180 -4.44 10.99 -10.97
N TRP A 181 -4.45 10.44 -12.19
CA TRP A 181 -3.23 10.09 -12.93
C TRP A 181 -2.37 11.32 -13.27
N PHE A 182 -3.00 12.45 -13.59
CA PHE A 182 -2.29 13.70 -13.83
C PHE A 182 -1.55 14.18 -12.57
N SER A 183 -2.20 14.18 -11.41
CA SER A 183 -1.56 14.55 -10.14
C SER A 183 -0.43 13.62 -9.74
N LEU A 184 -0.58 12.31 -9.98
CA LEU A 184 0.50 11.35 -9.76
C LEU A 184 1.70 11.59 -10.69
N SER A 185 1.49 12.21 -11.85
CA SER A 185 2.58 12.56 -12.76
C SER A 185 3.32 13.81 -12.28
N ILE A 186 2.60 14.81 -11.77
CA ILE A 186 3.18 16.01 -11.15
C ILE A 186 4.05 15.63 -9.95
N GLU A 187 3.55 14.76 -9.10
CA GLU A 187 4.23 14.30 -7.89
C GLU A 187 5.60 13.67 -8.23
N ARG A 188 5.66 12.75 -9.20
CA ARG A 188 6.93 12.21 -9.72
C ARG A 188 7.89 13.26 -10.27
N VAL A 189 7.38 14.33 -10.89
CA VAL A 189 8.22 15.43 -11.37
C VAL A 189 8.83 16.18 -10.19
N ILE A 190 8.06 16.47 -9.14
CA ILE A 190 8.55 17.14 -7.92
C ILE A 190 9.65 16.30 -7.26
N ASP A 191 9.46 15.00 -7.13
CA ASP A 191 10.48 14.12 -6.55
C ASP A 191 11.73 14.01 -7.42
N SER A 192 11.57 14.01 -8.75
CA SER A 192 12.70 14.06 -9.68
C SER A 192 13.52 15.35 -9.55
N LEU A 193 12.98 16.43 -8.97
CA LEU A 193 13.73 17.65 -8.66
C LEU A 193 14.52 17.55 -7.35
N ALA A 194 14.63 16.35 -6.76
CA ALA A 194 15.40 16.06 -5.56
C ALA A 194 14.99 16.91 -4.34
N PHE A 195 13.67 17.12 -4.16
CA PHE A 195 13.12 17.88 -3.04
C PHE A 195 13.56 17.34 -1.67
N PHE A 196 13.39 16.03 -1.40
CA PHE A 196 13.75 15.45 -0.10
C PHE A 196 15.25 15.34 0.15
N PRO A 197 16.10 15.03 -0.84
CA PRO A 197 17.55 15.21 -0.71
C PRO A 197 17.94 16.66 -0.35
N TRP A 198 17.32 17.66 -0.97
CA TRP A 198 17.54 19.06 -0.59
C TRP A 198 17.09 19.37 0.85
N VAL A 199 15.93 18.87 1.28
CA VAL A 199 15.47 18.98 2.69
C VAL A 199 16.47 18.33 3.64
N GLN A 200 16.99 17.15 3.28
CA GLN A 200 17.99 16.43 4.07
C GLN A 200 19.27 17.24 4.22
N GLU A 201 19.75 17.89 3.17
CA GLU A 201 20.98 18.69 3.20
C GLU A 201 20.82 19.96 4.04
N GLN A 202 19.68 20.65 3.93
CA GLN A 202 19.47 21.94 4.60
C GLN A 202 19.00 21.80 6.05
N TYR A 203 18.11 20.84 6.33
CA TYR A 203 17.42 20.71 7.61
C TYR A 203 17.76 19.41 8.35
N GLY A 204 18.39 18.44 7.68
CA GLY A 204 18.81 17.17 8.27
C GLY A 204 17.76 16.04 8.20
N TRP A 205 18.18 14.86 8.65
CA TRP A 205 17.43 13.60 8.55
C TRP A 205 16.08 13.59 9.26
N VAL A 206 15.90 14.41 10.29
CA VAL A 206 14.64 14.50 11.04
C VAL A 206 13.50 14.93 10.13
N TRP A 207 13.74 15.94 9.29
CA TRP A 207 12.70 16.55 8.46
C TRP A 207 12.32 15.69 7.25
N VAL A 208 13.25 14.87 6.78
CA VAL A 208 12.99 13.86 5.74
C VAL A 208 11.87 12.91 6.16
N GLY A 209 11.83 12.52 7.43
CA GLY A 209 10.80 11.63 7.97
C GLY A 209 9.62 12.36 8.64
N ALA A 210 9.87 13.47 9.32
CA ALA A 210 8.83 14.20 10.06
C ALA A 210 7.79 14.86 9.15
N ILE A 211 8.20 15.43 8.00
CA ILE A 211 7.27 16.04 7.04
C ILE A 211 6.28 15.00 6.51
N PRO A 212 6.73 13.86 5.92
CA PRO A 212 5.79 12.87 5.45
C PRO A 212 5.00 12.20 6.58
N ALA A 213 5.59 12.01 7.77
CA ALA A 213 4.87 11.45 8.92
C ALA A 213 3.69 12.36 9.34
N GLY A 214 3.89 13.68 9.36
CA GLY A 214 2.82 14.63 9.64
C GLY A 214 1.69 14.56 8.62
N ILE A 215 2.04 14.51 7.32
CA ILE A 215 1.07 14.41 6.22
C ILE A 215 0.27 13.10 6.31
N VAL A 216 0.97 11.96 6.40
CA VAL A 216 0.34 10.63 6.51
C VAL A 216 -0.53 10.55 7.76
N GLY A 217 -0.06 11.08 8.90
CA GLY A 217 -0.84 11.09 10.15
C GLY A 217 -2.13 11.90 10.02
N PHE A 218 -2.05 13.11 9.45
CA PHE A 218 -3.21 13.96 9.22
C PHE A 218 -4.23 13.31 8.27
N VAL A 219 -3.75 12.73 7.16
CA VAL A 219 -4.60 12.07 6.18
C VAL A 219 -5.22 10.79 6.73
N THR A 220 -4.46 10.00 7.50
CA THR A 220 -4.97 8.80 8.17
C THR A 220 -6.12 9.14 9.13
N LEU A 221 -5.97 10.20 9.93
CA LEU A 221 -7.03 10.67 10.82
C LEU A 221 -8.26 11.14 10.02
N SER A 222 -8.04 11.91 8.96
CA SER A 222 -9.13 12.39 8.08
C SER A 222 -9.89 11.23 7.43
N PHE A 223 -9.17 10.20 6.96
CA PHE A 223 -9.77 8.98 6.40
C PHE A 223 -10.58 8.20 7.43
N ILE A 224 -10.11 8.10 8.68
CA ILE A 224 -10.88 7.42 9.74
C ILE A 224 -12.13 8.24 10.12
N ILE A 225 -12.01 9.57 10.20
CA ILE A 225 -13.16 10.46 10.51
C ILE A 225 -14.22 10.41 9.41
N ALA A 226 -13.81 10.31 8.15
CA ALA A 226 -14.70 10.20 6.99
C ALA A 226 -15.40 8.82 6.87
N HIS A 227 -15.13 7.88 7.79
CA HIS A 227 -15.77 6.56 7.82
C HIS A 227 -17.29 6.53 7.53
N PRO A 228 -18.16 7.36 8.15
CA PRO A 228 -19.60 7.28 7.90
C PRO A 228 -20.02 7.77 6.52
N LEU A 229 -19.14 8.44 5.77
CA LEU A 229 -19.41 8.97 4.44
C LEU A 229 -19.12 7.94 3.34
N TYR A 230 -18.22 6.98 3.60
CA TYR A 230 -17.81 5.99 2.61
C TYR A 230 -18.89 4.97 2.29
N TYR A 231 -19.03 4.68 1.00
CA TYR A 231 -19.69 3.47 0.53
C TYR A 231 -18.77 2.27 0.73
N HIS A 232 -19.27 1.25 1.45
CA HIS A 232 -18.52 0.05 1.79
C HIS A 232 -19.01 -1.14 0.98
N GLN A 233 -18.17 -1.63 0.07
CA GLN A 233 -18.43 -2.87 -0.66
C GLN A 233 -18.12 -4.09 0.23
N THR A 234 -18.97 -5.12 0.16
CA THR A 234 -18.71 -6.39 0.84
C THR A 234 -17.57 -7.15 0.13
N PRO A 235 -16.77 -7.96 0.86
CA PRO A 235 -15.71 -8.75 0.23
C PRO A 235 -16.27 -9.66 -0.86
N SER A 236 -15.76 -9.54 -2.09
CA SER A 236 -16.24 -10.31 -3.26
C SER A 236 -15.57 -11.69 -3.40
N GLY A 237 -14.76 -12.09 -2.43
CA GLY A 237 -13.92 -13.29 -2.47
C GLY A 237 -12.69 -13.10 -3.37
N SER A 238 -11.57 -13.74 -3.05
CA SER A 238 -10.32 -13.53 -3.81
C SER A 238 -10.28 -14.35 -5.11
N ALA A 239 -9.89 -13.69 -6.21
CA ALA A 239 -9.64 -14.36 -7.49
C ALA A 239 -8.51 -15.39 -7.39
N PHE A 240 -7.51 -15.16 -6.54
CA PHE A 240 -6.43 -16.12 -6.30
C PHE A 240 -6.92 -17.44 -5.74
N THR A 241 -7.90 -17.42 -4.84
CA THR A 241 -8.53 -18.65 -4.33
C THR A 241 -9.20 -19.44 -5.45
N ARG A 242 -9.88 -18.77 -6.39
CA ARG A 242 -10.49 -19.44 -7.56
C ARG A 242 -9.43 -20.06 -8.48
N VAL A 243 -8.36 -19.32 -8.79
CA VAL A 243 -7.25 -19.84 -9.61
C VAL A 243 -6.60 -21.04 -8.93
N LEU A 244 -6.33 -20.96 -7.63
CA LEU A 244 -5.74 -22.07 -6.88
C LEU A 244 -6.67 -23.29 -6.84
N GLN A 245 -7.97 -23.09 -6.65
CA GLN A 245 -8.97 -24.15 -6.71
C GLN A 245 -8.96 -24.85 -8.07
N VAL A 246 -8.89 -24.09 -9.17
CA VAL A 246 -8.81 -24.64 -10.54
C VAL A 246 -7.51 -25.41 -10.74
N LEU A 247 -6.36 -24.88 -10.31
CA LEU A 247 -5.07 -25.55 -10.42
C LEU A 247 -5.03 -26.86 -9.62
N VAL A 248 -5.53 -26.83 -8.39
CA VAL A 248 -5.61 -28.02 -7.52
C VAL A 248 -6.59 -29.04 -8.11
N ALA A 249 -7.75 -28.60 -8.61
CA ALA A 249 -8.72 -29.47 -9.25
C ALA A 249 -8.14 -30.10 -10.54
N ALA A 250 -7.47 -29.32 -11.38
CA ALA A 250 -6.82 -29.81 -12.59
C ALA A 250 -5.71 -30.82 -12.28
N TYR A 251 -4.87 -30.53 -11.29
CA TYR A 251 -3.82 -31.46 -10.86
C TYR A 251 -4.39 -32.76 -10.30
N LYS A 252 -5.40 -32.69 -9.43
CA LYS A 252 -6.07 -33.87 -8.87
C LYS A 252 -6.77 -34.70 -9.93
N LYS A 253 -7.35 -34.05 -10.95
CA LYS A 253 -8.12 -34.70 -12.01
C LYS A 253 -7.28 -35.04 -13.26
N ARG A 254 -5.95 -34.89 -13.22
CA ARG A 254 -5.08 -35.06 -14.40
C ARG A 254 -5.04 -36.47 -15.00
N ASN A 255 -5.44 -37.48 -14.22
CA ASN A 255 -5.44 -38.90 -14.66
C ASN A 255 -6.85 -39.41 -14.99
N LEU A 256 -7.86 -38.54 -14.99
CA LEU A 256 -9.21 -38.91 -15.40
C LEU A 256 -9.30 -38.88 -16.93
N GLU A 257 -9.87 -39.93 -17.52
CA GLU A 257 -10.24 -39.91 -18.93
C GLU A 257 -11.35 -38.89 -19.16
N LEU A 258 -11.19 -38.08 -20.20
CA LEU A 258 -12.13 -37.04 -20.56
C LEU A 258 -13.42 -37.69 -21.06
N GLN A 259 -14.55 -37.48 -20.37
CA GLN A 259 -15.85 -37.92 -20.88
C GLN A 259 -16.20 -37.14 -22.16
N PRO A 260 -16.70 -37.81 -23.22
CA PRO A 260 -16.95 -37.20 -24.53
C PRO A 260 -18.08 -36.14 -24.54
N ASP A 261 -18.95 -36.08 -23.52
CA ASP A 261 -20.08 -35.13 -23.44
C ASP A 261 -19.75 -33.80 -22.73
N LEU A 262 -18.51 -33.30 -22.89
CA LEU A 262 -18.10 -32.02 -22.28
C LEU A 262 -18.94 -30.82 -22.78
N HIS A 263 -19.61 -30.96 -23.92
CA HIS A 263 -20.41 -29.91 -24.55
C HIS A 263 -21.71 -29.60 -23.80
N GLU A 264 -22.30 -30.57 -23.08
CA GLU A 264 -23.52 -30.35 -22.27
C GLU A 264 -23.22 -29.63 -20.94
N LEU A 265 -21.97 -29.69 -20.45
CA LEU A 265 -21.59 -29.08 -19.17
C LEU A 265 -21.42 -27.54 -19.25
N PHE A 266 -21.04 -27.01 -20.43
CA PHE A 266 -20.86 -25.58 -20.62
C PHE A 266 -22.20 -24.83 -20.76
N ASP A 267 -23.24 -25.48 -21.29
CA ASP A 267 -24.57 -24.87 -21.48
C ASP A 267 -25.37 -24.73 -20.17
N LEU A 268 -24.98 -25.41 -19.10
CA LEU A 268 -25.61 -25.28 -17.77
C LEU A 268 -25.05 -24.09 -16.95
N SER A 269 -24.04 -23.38 -17.45
CA SER A 269 -23.31 -22.33 -16.73
C SER A 269 -24.10 -21.04 -16.42
N PRO A 270 -25.20 -20.64 -17.10
CA PRO A 270 -25.94 -19.46 -16.67
C PRO A 270 -26.93 -19.75 -15.54
N TYR A 271 -27.33 -21.01 -15.33
CA TYR A 271 -28.45 -21.38 -14.44
C TYR A 271 -27.99 -21.97 -13.09
N TYR A 272 -26.79 -22.56 -13.02
CA TYR A 272 -26.30 -23.24 -11.80
C TYR A 272 -25.43 -22.40 -10.85
N SER A 273 -25.14 -21.14 -11.19
CA SER A 273 -24.42 -20.21 -10.31
C SER A 273 -25.18 -19.89 -9.01
N GLU A 274 -26.51 -20.06 -8.97
CA GLU A 274 -27.30 -19.87 -7.75
C GLU A 274 -27.51 -21.17 -6.92
N VAL A 275 -27.27 -22.37 -7.46
CA VAL A 275 -27.63 -23.64 -6.79
C VAL A 275 -26.44 -24.38 -6.16
N SER A 276 -25.19 -24.09 -6.55
CA SER A 276 -24.02 -24.82 -6.03
C SER A 276 -23.49 -24.37 -4.66
N ILE A 277 -24.16 -23.46 -3.95
CA ILE A 277 -23.78 -23.12 -2.55
C ILE A 277 -24.28 -24.18 -1.55
N CYS A 278 -25.22 -25.06 -1.93
CA CYS A 278 -25.82 -26.03 -0.99
C CYS A 278 -25.31 -27.48 -1.08
N VAL A 279 -24.35 -27.81 -1.95
CA VAL A 279 -23.86 -29.22 -2.07
C VAL A 279 -22.34 -29.29 -2.03
N VAL A 280 -21.74 -28.67 -1.01
CA VAL A 280 -20.46 -29.12 -0.45
C VAL A 280 -20.48 -28.84 1.06
N ALA A 281 -21.24 -29.66 1.79
CA ALA A 281 -21.08 -29.89 3.22
C ALA A 281 -20.73 -31.36 3.42
#